data_AF-A0A699U941-F1
#
_entry.id   AF-A0A699U941-F1
#
_cell.length_a   1.000
_cell.length_b   1.000
_cell.length_c   1.000
_cell.angle_alpha   90.00
_cell.angle_beta   90.00
_cell.angle_gamma   90.00
#
_symmetry.space_group_name_H-M   'P 1'
#
loop_
_entity.id
_entity.type
_entity.pdbx_description
1 polymer ?
#
loop_
_entity_poly.entity_id
_entity_poly.type
_entity_poly.pdbx_seq_one_letter_code
_entity_poly.pdbx_strand_id
1 'polypeptide(L)' 'MDPAKVEAITKWPRPTSVTENEEREKSFEELKQCLVSVPVLTLPSGSGGFQIYNDASKKGLGRVLM' A
#
# COMPACT_ATOMS: atom_id res chain seq x y z
N MET A 1 7.87 26.69 -2.93
CA MET A 1 8.18 25.43 -3.65
C MET A 1 9.49 25.65 -4.37
N ASP A 2 10.48 24.79 -4.11
CA ASP A 2 11.81 24.93 -4.70
C ASP A 2 11.78 24.46 -6.18
N PRO A 3 12.10 25.34 -7.15
CA PRO A 3 12.13 24.98 -8.57
C PRO A 3 13.06 23.79 -8.86
N ALA A 4 14.20 23.68 -8.16
CA ALA A 4 15.17 22.62 -8.35
C ALA A 4 14.59 21.24 -7.97
N LYS A 5 13.72 21.21 -6.95
CA LYS A 5 13.06 19.98 -6.50
C LYS A 5 12.04 19.48 -7.53
N VAL A 6 11.35 20.39 -8.21
CA VAL A 6 10.41 20.05 -9.29
C VAL A 6 11.16 19.53 -10.52
N GLU A 7 12.28 20.17 -10.87
CA GLU A 7 13.11 19.74 -12.00
C GLU A 7 13.77 18.37 -11.78
N ALA A 8 14.16 18.06 -10.55
CA ALA A 8 14.68 16.74 -10.19
C ALA A 8 13.61 15.63 -10.34
N ILE A 9 12.36 15.93 -10.00
CA ILE A 9 11.23 14.98 -10.12
C ILE A 9 10.87 14.76 -11.60
N THR A 10 10.90 15.81 -12.43
CA THR A 10 10.59 15.68 -13.86
C THR A 10 11.69 14.97 -14.66
N LYS A 11 12.95 15.04 -14.22
CA LYS A 11 14.08 14.34 -14.84
C LYS A 11 14.29 12.90 -14.34
N TRP A 12 13.51 12.46 -13.35
CA TRP A 12 13.68 11.12 -12.79
C TRP A 12 13.47 10.05 -13.87
N PRO A 13 14.46 9.16 -14.11
CA PRO A 13 14.32 8.13 -15.13
C PRO A 13 13.17 7.21 -14.75
N ARG A 14 12.23 6.99 -15.68
CA ARG A 14 11.15 6.03 -15.47
C ARG A 14 11.78 4.66 -15.25
N PRO A 15 11.56 4.01 -14.10
CA PRO A 15 12.03 2.64 -13.90
C PRO A 15 11.33 1.76 -14.94
N THR A 16 12.08 1.30 -15.94
CA THR A 16 11.58 0.49 -17.07
C THR A 16 11.81 -1.01 -16.87
N SER A 17 12.57 -1.37 -15.84
CA SER A 17 12.78 -2.76 -15.44
C SER A 17 12.40 -2.90 -13.98
N VAL A 18 11.33 -3.66 -13.73
CA VAL A 18 11.24 -4.40 -12.48
C VAL A 18 12.28 -5.49 -12.63
N THR A 19 13.52 -5.23 -12.23
CA THR A 19 14.49 -6.31 -12.06
C THR A 19 13.89 -7.22 -10.99
N GLU A 20 13.46 -8.40 -11.42
CA GLU A 20 13.07 -9.51 -10.54
C GLU A 20 14.33 -9.95 -9.81
N ASN A 21 14.62 -9.30 -8.68
CA ASN A 21 15.59 -9.81 -7.72
C ASN A 21 14.90 -10.94 -6.96
N GLU A 22 15.53 -12.11 -6.80
CA GLU A 22 14.94 -13.27 -6.14
C GLU A 22 14.41 -12.93 -4.72
N GLU A 23 15.11 -12.04 -4.02
CA GLU A 23 14.69 -11.50 -2.72
C GLU A 23 13.38 -10.69 -2.78
N ARG A 24 13.17 -9.96 -3.88
CA ARG A 24 11.94 -9.17 -4.12
C ARG A 24 10.77 -10.09 -4.40
N GLU A 25 10.95 -11.10 -5.24
CA GLU A 25 9.88 -12.05 -5.56
C GLU A 25 9.49 -12.85 -4.31
N LYS A 26 10.47 -13.29 -3.52
CA LYS A 26 10.22 -13.94 -2.23
C LYS A 26 9.41 -13.04 -1.29
N SER A 27 9.81 -11.77 -1.14
CA SER A 27 9.07 -10.82 -0.29
C SER A 27 7.65 -10.55 -0.80
N PHE A 28 7.46 -10.53 -2.11
CA PHE A 28 6.14 -10.34 -2.73
C PHE A 28 5.25 -11.57 -2.56
N GLU A 29 5.81 -12.78 -2.63
CA GLU A 29 5.10 -14.02 -2.35
C GLU A 29 4.71 -14.14 -0.88
N GLU A 30 5.59 -13.77 0.05
CA GLU A 30 5.28 -13.68 1.48
C GLU A 30 4.15 -12.67 1.72
N LEU A 31 4.19 -11.49 1.08
CA LEU A 31 3.11 -10.50 1.17
C LEU A 31 1.79 -11.05 0.61
N LYS A 32 1.81 -11.72 -0.54
CA LYS A 32 0.64 -12.40 -1.11
C LYS A 32 0.07 -13.38 -0.09
N GLN A 33 0.89 -14.24 0.50
CA GLN A 33 0.48 -15.20 1.52
C GLN A 33 -0.13 -14.51 2.76
N CYS A 34 0.47 -13.43 3.26
CA CYS A 34 -0.09 -12.67 4.38
C CYS A 34 -1.43 -12.00 4.04
N LEU A 35 -1.65 -11.60 2.79
CA LEU A 35 -2.90 -10.98 2.34
C LEU A 35 -4.01 -12.00 2.02
N VAL A 36 -3.65 -13.18 1.50
CA VAL A 36 -4.62 -14.24 1.18
C VAL A 36 -4.90 -15.17 2.36
N SER A 37 -3.96 -15.29 3.30
CA SER A 37 -4.24 -15.92 4.57
C SER A 37 -5.20 -15.04 5.33
N VAL A 38 -6.33 -15.62 5.74
CA VAL A 38 -7.41 -14.91 6.38
C VAL A 38 -6.86 -14.24 7.64
N PRO A 39 -6.80 -12.91 7.74
CA PRO A 39 -6.61 -12.30 9.04
C PRO A 39 -7.81 -12.75 9.86
N VAL A 40 -7.58 -13.35 11.02
CA VAL A 40 -8.68 -13.63 11.96
C VAL A 40 -9.29 -12.26 12.25
N LEU A 41 -10.37 -11.94 11.53
CA LEU A 41 -11.22 -10.78 11.72
C LEU A 41 -11.97 -11.03 13.02
N THR A 42 -11.26 -10.93 14.14
CA THR A 42 -11.90 -10.78 15.43
C THR A 42 -12.67 -9.48 15.35
N LEU A 43 -13.99 -9.58 15.49
CA LEU A 43 -14.85 -8.41 15.61
C LEU A 43 -14.30 -7.54 16.75
N PRO A 44 -14.03 -6.25 16.51
CA PRO A 44 -13.71 -5.34 17.60
C PRO A 44 -14.85 -5.43 18.61
N SER A 45 -14.55 -5.59 19.91
CA SER A 45 -15.60 -5.63 20.93
C SER A 45 -16.40 -4.32 20.84
N GLY A 46 -17.69 -4.42 20.53
CA GLY A 46 -18.55 -3.30 20.10
C GLY A 46 -18.86 -2.21 21.15
N SER A 47 -18.01 -2.04 22.16
CA SER A 47 -18.12 -0.99 23.16
C SER A 47 -17.29 0.27 22.84
N GLY A 48 -16.41 0.23 21.84
CA GLY A 48 -15.66 1.38 21.34
C GLY A 48 -16.21 1.91 20.02
N GLY A 49 -16.23 3.24 19.83
CA GLY A 49 -16.62 3.84 18.55
C GLY A 49 -15.66 3.45 17.42
N PHE A 50 -16.18 3.26 16.21
CA PHE A 50 -15.38 2.87 15.05
C PHE A 50 -14.74 4.08 14.36
N GLN A 51 -13.50 3.94 13.92
CA GLN A 51 -12.84 4.96 13.09
C GLN A 51 -12.66 4.45 11.66
N ILE A 52 -13.33 5.10 10.71
CA ILE A 52 -13.29 4.73 9.30
C ILE A 52 -12.22 5.57 8.59
N TYR A 53 -11.25 4.90 7.99
CA TYR A 53 -10.26 5.52 7.11
C TYR A 53 -10.64 5.25 5.65
N ASN A 54 -10.58 6.30 4.83
CA ASN A 54 -10.80 6.24 3.39
C ASN A 54 -9.48 6.56 2.68
N ASP A 55 -9.11 5.76 1.68
CA ASP A 55 -7.90 6.03 0.91
C ASP A 55 -8.09 7.23 -0.04
N ALA A 56 -6.98 7.89 -0.37
CA ALA A 56 -6.97 9.04 -1.28
C ALA A 56 -6.83 8.64 -2.76
N SER A 57 -7.07 7.38 -3.09
CA SER A 57 -7.07 6.91 -4.46
C SER A 57 -8.35 7.41 -5.12
N LYS A 58 -8.20 8.25 -6.15
CA LYS A 58 -9.33 8.79 -6.92
C LYS A 58 -10.09 7.73 -7.73
N LYS A 59 -9.75 6.44 -7.57
CA LYS A 59 -10.22 5.32 -8.40
C LYS A 59 -10.68 4.09 -7.61
N GLY A 60 -10.52 4.02 -6.29
CA GLY A 60 -10.97 2.89 -5.48
C GLY A 60 -11.27 3.27 -4.04
N LEU A 61 -12.51 3.12 -3.60
CA LEU A 61 -12.91 3.31 -2.20
C LEU A 61 -12.51 2.07 -1.39
N GLY A 62 -11.29 2.04 -0.87
CA GLY A 62 -10.91 1.09 0.18
C GLY A 62 -11.35 1.63 1.54
N ARG A 63 -12.18 0.87 2.29
CA ARG A 63 -12.52 1.19 3.68
C ARG A 63 -11.90 0.14 4.60
N VAL A 64 -11.14 0.59 5.58
CA VAL A 64 -10.64 -0.26 6.66
C VAL A 64 -11.46 0.02 7.92
N LEU A 65 -12.00 -1.04 8.52
CA LEU A 65 -12.65 -1.00 9.83
C LEU A 65 -11.65 -1.58 10.83
N MET A 66 -11.23 -0.77 11.81
CA MET A 66 -10.43 -1.20 12.96
C MET A 66 -11.15 -0.88 14.26
#